data_AF-A0A2G6P5Z1-F1
#
_entry.id   AF-A0A2G6P5Z1-F1
#
_cell.length_a   1.000
_cell.length_b   1.000
_cell.length_c   1.000
_cell.angle_alpha   90.00
_cell.angle_beta   90.00
_cell.angle_gamma   90.00
#
_symmetry.space_group_name_H-M   'P 1'
#
loop_
_entity.id
_entity.type
_entity.pdbx_description
1 polymer ?
#
loop_
_entity_poly.entity_id
_entity_poly.type
_entity_poly.pdbx_seq_one_letter_code
_entity_poly.pdbx_strand_id
1 'polypeptide(L)'
;MFLDKNFRFIVVSIFFLLIVLFPVSLKGKNMKKICDYYGVWANEDCEIVQTKKYTLFFIRNKDKIETFLRRNKVDSDNIYSEFVLGYIFDVKERSFKKMDSLEEGEVLFESIFSLDDNKLKMSYDFHEESLNLVEKIDISSPYNMISAQRGKIEECLQTWQLGTIEHKINLNDFWIEIGTNKHSYIFVSNEEQLYCRAARIRSNEKGSVFAQNIRLMFSSYNNETTVFMENDNYKITSSDINIDNSLFKPNQCSFEKDGIYWSLLSFEPDTIKLNGCGSVYSFSRPLIDSKERVEWFKYKKY
;
A
#
# COMPACT_ATOMS: atom_id res chain seq x y z
N MET A 1 -60.13 69.26 45.10
CA MET A 1 -60.32 68.03 45.89
C MET A 1 -59.76 66.89 45.05
N PHE A 2 -58.61 66.33 45.48
CA PHE A 2 -57.91 65.11 45.02
C PHE A 2 -57.59 64.99 43.50
N LEU A 3 -56.32 65.17 43.09
CA LEU A 3 -55.32 64.09 42.93
C LEU A 3 -55.87 62.91 42.11
N ASP A 4 -55.39 62.73 40.87
CA ASP A 4 -54.63 61.51 40.63
C ASP A 4 -53.65 61.60 39.46
N LYS A 5 -52.52 60.91 39.67
CA LYS A 5 -51.36 60.78 38.79
C LYS A 5 -51.66 59.71 37.74
N ASN A 6 -51.13 59.88 36.52
CA ASN A 6 -50.68 58.74 35.71
C ASN A 6 -49.58 59.18 34.74
N PHE A 7 -48.35 59.16 35.25
CA PHE A 7 -47.12 59.19 34.47
C PHE A 7 -46.97 57.83 33.77
N ARG A 8 -47.14 57.78 32.45
CA ARG A 8 -46.80 56.59 31.65
C ARG A 8 -45.28 56.55 31.45
N PHE A 9 -44.59 55.73 32.24
CA PHE A 9 -43.23 55.29 31.94
C PHE A 9 -43.28 54.26 30.80
N ILE A 10 -42.67 54.60 29.67
CA ILE A 10 -42.32 53.62 28.62
C ILE A 10 -41.02 52.98 29.08
N VAL A 11 -41.08 51.72 29.50
CA VAL A 11 -39.90 50.89 29.77
C VAL A 11 -39.42 50.36 28.41
N VAL A 12 -38.39 51.00 27.84
CA VAL A 12 -37.62 50.43 26.73
C VAL A 12 -36.55 49.53 27.35
N SER A 13 -36.83 48.22 27.38
CA SER A 13 -35.85 47.21 27.77
C SER A 13 -34.82 47.05 26.64
N ILE A 14 -33.67 47.70 26.77
CA ILE A 14 -32.50 47.44 25.91
C ILE A 14 -31.74 46.28 26.53
N PHE A 15 -31.94 45.07 26.00
CA PHE A 15 -31.09 43.93 26.29
C PHE A 15 -29.76 44.12 25.55
N PHE A 16 -28.72 44.57 26.26
CA PHE A 16 -27.35 44.46 25.78
C PHE A 16 -26.89 43.00 25.90
N LEU A 17 -26.92 42.27 24.78
CA LEU A 17 -26.28 40.96 24.67
C LEU A 17 -24.76 41.17 24.59
N LEU A 18 -24.08 41.07 25.73
CA LEU A 18 -22.62 41.02 25.80
C LEU A 18 -22.14 39.69 25.20
N ILE A 19 -21.85 39.70 23.90
CA ILE A 19 -21.13 38.60 23.26
C ILE A 19 -19.67 38.72 23.70
N VAL A 20 -19.30 37.90 24.70
CA VAL A 20 -17.88 37.66 25.02
C VAL A 20 -17.31 36.84 23.87
N LEU A 21 -16.70 37.54 22.91
CA LEU A 21 -15.84 36.92 21.90
C LEU A 21 -14.58 36.45 22.61
N PHE A 22 -14.58 35.20 23.10
CA PHE A 22 -13.33 34.51 23.32
C PHE A 22 -12.63 34.42 21.97
N PRO A 23 -11.37 34.88 21.83
CA PRO A 23 -10.58 34.53 20.67
C PRO A 23 -10.36 33.02 20.78
N VAL A 24 -11.18 32.25 20.06
CA VAL A 24 -10.80 30.90 19.68
C VAL A 24 -9.55 31.10 18.86
N SER A 25 -8.40 30.91 19.50
CA SER A 25 -7.14 30.69 18.82
C SER A 25 -7.39 29.52 17.88
N LEU A 26 -7.66 29.82 16.62
CA LEU A 26 -7.42 28.93 15.50
C LEU A 26 -5.92 28.65 15.51
N LYS A 27 -5.48 27.78 16.43
CA LYS A 27 -4.28 26.99 16.19
C LYS A 27 -4.59 26.31 14.88
N GLY A 28 -3.95 26.77 13.81
CA GLY A 28 -4.01 26.09 12.53
C GLY A 28 -3.77 24.63 12.84
N LYS A 29 -4.78 23.77 12.62
CA LYS A 29 -4.53 22.35 12.50
C LYS A 29 -3.46 22.29 11.42
N ASN A 30 -2.23 21.91 11.78
CA ASN A 30 -1.28 21.43 10.80
C ASN A 30 -1.98 20.23 10.18
N MET A 31 -2.69 20.45 9.08
CA MET A 31 -3.25 19.37 8.28
C MET A 31 -2.03 18.58 7.82
N LYS A 32 -1.81 17.43 8.46
CA LYS A 32 -0.79 16.48 7.99
C LYS A 32 -1.14 16.20 6.55
N LYS A 33 -0.19 16.44 5.66
CA LYS A 33 -0.44 16.26 4.24
C LYS A 33 -0.59 14.76 4.02
N ILE A 34 -1.49 14.32 3.15
CA ILE A 34 -1.64 12.88 2.86
C ILE A 34 -0.31 12.23 2.46
N CYS A 35 0.61 12.99 1.85
CA CYS A 35 1.95 12.50 1.53
C CYS A 35 2.75 12.05 2.75
N ASP A 36 2.43 12.51 3.95
CA ASP A 36 3.06 12.09 5.20
C ASP A 36 2.72 10.63 5.52
N TYR A 37 1.58 10.13 5.03
CA TYR A 37 1.15 8.73 5.17
C TYR A 37 1.74 7.79 4.12
N TYR A 38 2.32 8.32 3.03
CA TYR A 38 2.85 7.46 1.97
C TYR A 38 4.03 6.63 2.46
N GLY A 39 3.91 5.31 2.38
CA GLY A 39 4.91 4.41 2.91
C GLY A 39 4.43 2.97 3.02
N VAL A 40 5.38 2.11 3.37
CA VAL A 40 5.14 0.79 3.90
C VAL A 40 5.13 0.90 5.42
N TRP A 41 4.09 0.36 6.04
CA TRP A 41 3.87 0.37 7.48
C TRP A 41 3.61 -1.04 7.96
N ALA A 42 4.21 -1.44 9.07
CA ALA A 42 3.99 -2.78 9.60
C ALA A 42 4.09 -2.86 11.12
N ASN A 43 3.44 -3.88 11.67
CA ASN A 43 3.71 -4.43 13.00
C ASN A 43 3.78 -5.98 12.90
N GLU A 44 3.73 -6.68 14.02
CA GLU A 44 3.81 -8.15 14.05
C GLU A 44 2.74 -8.80 13.15
N ASP A 45 1.53 -8.27 13.17
CA ASP A 45 0.33 -8.86 12.57
C ASP A 45 -0.20 -8.12 11.34
N CYS A 46 0.33 -6.94 11.03
CA CYS A 46 -0.16 -6.08 9.95
C CYS A 46 0.95 -5.63 9.00
N GLU A 47 0.60 -5.51 7.71
CA GLU A 47 1.36 -4.76 6.72
C GLU A 47 0.42 -3.92 5.86
N ILE A 48 0.78 -2.65 5.64
CA ILE A 48 0.04 -1.70 4.83
C ILE A 48 1.00 -1.03 3.88
N VAL A 49 0.66 -1.00 2.60
CA VAL A 49 1.27 -0.09 1.64
C VAL A 49 0.27 1.02 1.31
N GLN A 50 0.64 2.24 1.68
CA GLN A 50 -0.14 3.45 1.46
C GLN A 50 0.53 4.30 0.39
N THR A 51 -0.17 4.55 -0.71
CA THR A 51 0.26 5.41 -1.82
C THR A 51 -0.65 6.63 -1.95
N LYS A 52 -0.52 7.43 -3.02
CA LYS A 52 -1.47 8.52 -3.27
C LYS A 52 -2.84 7.98 -3.69
N LYS A 53 -2.89 6.92 -4.49
CA LYS A 53 -4.14 6.38 -5.04
C LYS A 53 -4.68 5.16 -4.32
N TYR A 54 -3.85 4.38 -3.65
CA TYR A 54 -4.25 3.09 -3.10
C TYR A 54 -3.75 2.88 -1.68
N THR A 55 -4.49 2.05 -0.97
CA THR A 55 -4.09 1.48 0.31
C THR A 55 -4.39 0.00 0.26
N LEU A 56 -3.35 -0.82 0.35
CA LEU A 56 -3.48 -2.27 0.41
C LEU A 56 -3.14 -2.75 1.82
N PHE A 57 -4.04 -3.53 2.39
CA PHE A 57 -3.96 -4.03 3.75
C PHE A 57 -3.68 -5.52 3.75
N PHE A 58 -2.88 -5.96 4.71
CA PHE A 58 -2.74 -7.34 5.17
C PHE A 58 -2.82 -7.32 6.69
N ILE A 59 -3.81 -8.00 7.26
CA ILE A 59 -4.09 -7.97 8.70
C ILE A 59 -4.30 -9.40 9.18
N ARG A 60 -3.50 -9.86 10.13
CA ARG A 60 -3.73 -11.13 10.81
C ARG A 60 -4.62 -10.92 12.01
N ASN A 61 -5.66 -11.74 12.12
CA ASN A 61 -6.48 -11.87 13.31
C ASN A 61 -6.60 -13.35 13.68
N LYS A 62 -5.76 -13.80 14.62
CA LYS A 62 -5.63 -15.20 15.03
C LYS A 62 -5.32 -16.10 13.82
N ASP A 63 -6.24 -16.97 13.45
CA ASP A 63 -6.12 -17.93 12.34
C ASP A 63 -6.69 -17.38 11.02
N LYS A 64 -7.04 -16.08 10.98
CA LYS A 64 -7.51 -15.41 9.78
C LYS A 64 -6.50 -14.39 9.29
N ILE A 65 -6.40 -14.24 7.98
CA ILE A 65 -5.67 -13.14 7.33
C ILE A 65 -6.65 -12.41 6.44
N GLU A 66 -6.82 -11.13 6.70
CA GLU A 66 -7.65 -10.22 5.93
C GLU A 66 -6.76 -9.43 4.97
N THR A 67 -7.17 -9.33 3.72
CA THR A 67 -6.51 -8.44 2.76
C THR A 67 -7.55 -7.77 1.90
N PHE A 68 -7.41 -6.46 1.77
CA PHE A 68 -8.33 -5.65 1.01
C PHE A 68 -7.62 -4.44 0.46
N LEU A 69 -8.14 -3.96 -0.65
CA LEU A 69 -7.67 -2.79 -1.35
C LEU A 69 -8.70 -1.67 -1.20
N ARG A 70 -8.22 -0.49 -0.85
CA ARG A 70 -8.99 0.75 -0.92
C ARG A 70 -8.37 1.72 -1.92
N ARG A 71 -9.20 2.50 -2.59
CA ARG A 71 -8.82 3.58 -3.50
C ARG A 71 -9.04 4.92 -2.81
N ASN A 72 -8.02 5.77 -2.84
CA ASN A 72 -8.07 7.11 -2.27
C ASN A 72 -8.55 8.11 -3.33
N LYS A 73 -9.61 8.86 -3.00
CA LYS A 73 -10.19 9.95 -3.81
C LYS A 73 -9.99 11.26 -3.07
N VAL A 74 -9.63 12.30 -3.81
CA VAL A 74 -9.53 13.66 -3.26
C VAL A 74 -10.74 14.44 -3.75
N ASP A 75 -11.55 14.94 -2.84
CA ASP A 75 -12.63 15.86 -3.12
C ASP A 75 -12.42 17.14 -2.30
N SER A 76 -12.13 18.23 -3.00
CA SER A 76 -11.86 19.54 -2.40
C SER A 76 -10.71 19.43 -1.38
N ASP A 77 -11.01 19.61 -0.09
CA ASP A 77 -10.02 19.53 1.01
C ASP A 77 -10.03 18.17 1.73
N ASN A 78 -10.95 17.27 1.37
CA ASN A 78 -11.11 15.97 2.01
C ASN A 78 -10.54 14.85 1.15
N ILE A 79 -10.14 13.80 1.85
CA ILE A 79 -9.65 12.58 1.24
C ILE A 79 -10.53 11.47 1.72
N TYR A 80 -11.08 10.74 0.76
CA TYR A 80 -11.95 9.62 0.98
C TYR A 80 -11.27 8.33 0.55
N SER A 81 -11.54 7.25 1.27
CA SER A 81 -11.02 5.91 0.98
C SER A 81 -12.20 4.98 0.64
N GLU A 82 -12.34 4.70 -0.66
CA GLU A 82 -13.35 3.80 -1.21
C GLU A 82 -12.85 2.37 -1.13
N PHE A 83 -13.64 1.46 -0.56
CA PHE A 83 -13.34 0.03 -0.62
C PHE A 83 -13.48 -0.47 -2.06
N VAL A 84 -12.48 -1.21 -2.54
CA VAL A 84 -12.49 -1.77 -3.90
C VAL A 84 -12.83 -3.25 -3.87
N LEU A 85 -12.07 -4.03 -3.09
CA LEU A 85 -12.20 -5.47 -3.02
C LEU A 85 -11.46 -6.01 -1.80
N GLY A 86 -11.96 -7.10 -1.21
CA GLY A 86 -11.34 -7.70 -0.03
C GLY A 86 -11.73 -9.15 0.20
N TYR A 87 -10.87 -9.86 0.92
CA TYR A 87 -10.97 -11.28 1.21
C TYR A 87 -10.49 -11.59 2.62
N ILE A 88 -11.13 -12.59 3.23
CA ILE A 88 -10.73 -13.18 4.50
C ILE A 88 -10.27 -14.61 4.23
N PHE A 89 -9.02 -14.90 4.55
CA PHE A 89 -8.39 -16.20 4.39
C PHE A 89 -8.35 -16.94 5.72
N ASP A 90 -8.67 -18.23 5.73
CA ASP A 90 -8.47 -19.11 6.88
C ASP A 90 -7.16 -19.88 6.76
N VAL A 91 -6.27 -19.73 7.74
CA VAL A 91 -4.96 -20.39 7.76
C VAL A 91 -5.09 -21.91 7.98
N LYS A 92 -6.04 -22.34 8.81
CA LYS A 92 -6.25 -23.74 9.21
C LYS A 92 -7.00 -24.52 8.14
N GLU A 93 -8.13 -23.97 7.69
CA GLU A 93 -8.98 -24.58 6.67
C GLU A 93 -8.39 -24.40 5.27
N ARG A 94 -7.44 -23.47 5.10
CA ARG A 94 -6.88 -23.08 3.79
C ARG A 94 -8.02 -22.75 2.82
N SER A 95 -8.92 -21.91 3.29
CA SER A 95 -10.09 -21.44 2.57
C SER A 95 -10.05 -19.91 2.48
N PHE A 96 -10.90 -19.34 1.62
CA PHE A 96 -11.12 -17.90 1.61
C PHE A 96 -12.62 -17.61 1.44
N LYS A 97 -13.02 -16.43 1.89
CA LYS A 97 -14.31 -15.83 1.57
C LYS A 97 -14.10 -14.39 1.13
N LYS A 98 -14.90 -13.92 0.18
CA LYS A 98 -14.96 -12.51 -0.17
C LYS A 98 -15.61 -11.73 1.00
N MET A 99 -15.12 -10.52 1.25
CA MET A 99 -15.73 -9.61 2.24
C MET A 99 -17.09 -9.10 1.72
N ASP A 100 -18.05 -8.91 2.64
CA ASP A 100 -19.42 -8.50 2.30
C ASP A 100 -19.54 -6.99 2.05
N SER A 101 -20.56 -6.61 1.27
CA SER A 101 -20.73 -5.24 0.78
C SER A 101 -21.07 -4.16 1.79
N LEU A 102 -21.38 -4.54 3.04
CA LEU A 102 -21.74 -3.58 4.08
C LEU A 102 -20.52 -2.76 4.58
N GLU A 103 -19.30 -3.21 4.24
CA GLU A 103 -18.03 -2.48 4.43
C GLU A 103 -17.60 -1.67 3.18
N GLU A 104 -18.39 -1.69 2.09
CA GLU A 104 -18.08 -1.08 0.77
C GLU A 104 -18.23 0.46 0.73
N GLY A 105 -18.45 1.11 1.87
CA GLY A 105 -18.66 2.54 1.95
C GLY A 105 -17.40 3.35 1.63
N GLU A 106 -17.62 4.52 1.02
CA GLU A 106 -16.63 5.59 1.01
C GLU A 106 -16.55 6.19 2.43
N VAL A 107 -15.35 6.20 3.02
CA VAL A 107 -15.11 6.75 4.36
C VAL A 107 -14.04 7.83 4.31
N LEU A 108 -14.01 8.71 5.32
CA LEU A 108 -12.94 9.70 5.42
C LEU A 108 -11.61 9.00 5.70
N PHE A 109 -10.55 9.37 4.99
CA PHE A 109 -9.22 8.83 5.20
C PHE A 109 -8.75 9.00 6.65
N GLU A 110 -9.06 10.14 7.26
CA GLU A 110 -8.73 10.45 8.66
C GLU A 110 -9.51 9.61 9.68
N SER A 111 -10.60 8.93 9.28
CA SER A 111 -11.29 7.98 10.17
C SER A 111 -10.61 6.61 10.18
N ILE A 112 -9.81 6.29 9.15
CA ILE A 112 -9.00 5.08 9.10
C ILE A 112 -7.63 5.34 9.73
N PHE A 113 -7.03 6.49 9.43
CA PHE A 113 -5.64 6.75 9.78
C PHE A 113 -5.46 8.03 10.58
N SER A 114 -4.61 7.93 11.59
CA SER A 114 -3.93 9.09 12.17
C SER A 114 -2.44 8.81 12.26
N LEU A 115 -1.65 9.84 12.02
CA LEU A 115 -0.20 9.75 12.14
C LEU A 115 0.25 10.38 13.45
N ASP A 116 1.25 9.80 14.09
CA ASP A 116 1.97 10.35 15.24
C ASP A 116 3.46 10.04 15.07
N ASP A 117 4.24 11.04 14.63
CA ASP A 117 5.62 10.87 14.13
C ASP A 117 5.78 9.71 13.12
N ASN A 118 6.52 8.66 13.50
CA ASN A 118 6.79 7.46 12.70
C ASN A 118 5.85 6.29 13.02
N LYS A 119 4.72 6.57 13.68
CA LYS A 119 3.67 5.60 13.98
C LYS A 119 2.40 5.96 13.24
N LEU A 120 1.93 5.02 12.43
CA LEU A 120 0.60 5.04 11.85
C LEU A 120 -0.34 4.35 12.81
N LYS A 121 -1.36 5.06 13.28
CA LYS A 121 -2.50 4.46 13.98
C LYS A 121 -3.57 4.19 12.95
N MET A 122 -3.97 2.93 12.85
CA MET A 122 -5.04 2.47 11.99
C MET A 122 -6.25 2.11 12.85
N SER A 123 -7.43 2.53 12.43
CA SER A 123 -8.72 2.12 12.99
C SER A 123 -9.53 1.45 11.89
N TYR A 124 -9.87 0.18 12.06
CA TYR A 124 -10.64 -0.62 11.12
C TYR A 124 -11.52 -1.62 11.89
N ASP A 125 -12.82 -1.69 11.60
CA ASP A 125 -13.78 -2.63 12.22
C ASP A 125 -13.64 -2.80 13.74
N PHE A 126 -13.55 -1.66 14.44
CA PHE A 126 -13.36 -1.59 15.91
C PHE A 126 -12.01 -2.12 16.42
N HIS A 127 -11.10 -2.50 15.52
CA HIS A 127 -9.70 -2.77 15.81
C HIS A 127 -8.89 -1.49 15.67
N GLU A 128 -7.99 -1.27 16.62
CA GLU A 128 -6.99 -0.22 16.56
C GLU A 128 -5.61 -0.85 16.56
N GLU A 129 -4.82 -0.53 15.54
CA GLU A 129 -3.46 -1.03 15.39
C GLU A 129 -2.49 0.14 15.33
N SER A 130 -1.29 -0.06 15.87
CA SER A 130 -0.17 0.87 15.71
C SER A 130 0.92 0.20 14.90
N LEU A 131 1.23 0.79 13.74
CA LEU A 131 2.22 0.32 12.80
C LEU A 131 3.41 1.27 12.76
N ASN A 132 4.60 0.71 12.61
CA ASN A 132 5.83 1.49 12.45
C ASN A 132 6.13 1.70 10.97
N LEU A 133 6.72 2.85 10.64
CA LEU A 133 7.21 3.12 9.29
C LEU A 133 8.35 2.15 8.94
N VAL A 134 8.19 1.41 7.84
CA VAL A 134 9.20 0.50 7.26
C VAL A 134 9.95 1.19 6.12
N GLU A 135 9.21 1.84 5.22
CA GLU A 135 9.76 2.53 4.06
C GLU A 135 8.94 3.78 3.75
N LYS A 136 9.60 4.92 3.54
CA LYS A 136 8.94 6.13 3.03
C LYS A 136 8.85 6.11 1.50
N ILE A 137 7.65 6.24 0.95
CA ILE A 137 7.41 6.33 -0.49
C ILE A 137 7.31 7.80 -0.91
N ASP A 138 8.11 8.18 -1.91
CA ASP A 138 8.05 9.49 -2.54
C ASP A 138 7.41 9.37 -3.94
N ILE A 139 6.29 10.05 -4.14
CA ILE A 139 5.64 10.13 -5.45
C ILE A 139 6.37 11.15 -6.33
N SER A 140 6.57 10.84 -7.61
CA SER A 140 7.18 11.74 -8.60
C SER A 140 6.27 11.93 -9.82
N SER A 141 6.61 12.91 -10.66
CA SER A 141 6.14 12.93 -12.05
C SER A 141 6.69 11.71 -12.80
N PRO A 142 6.06 11.31 -13.92
CA PRO A 142 6.66 10.33 -14.83
C PRO A 142 8.08 10.73 -15.25
N TYR A 143 8.96 9.75 -15.40
CA TYR A 143 10.35 9.96 -15.81
C TYR A 143 10.86 8.82 -16.69
N ASN A 144 11.87 9.12 -17.51
CA ASN A 144 12.52 8.10 -18.32
C ASN A 144 13.38 7.19 -17.43
N MET A 145 13.02 5.92 -17.36
CA MET A 145 13.85 4.90 -16.74
C MET A 145 14.98 4.51 -17.70
N ILE A 146 16.16 4.22 -17.15
CA ILE A 146 17.34 3.88 -17.94
C ILE A 146 17.18 2.55 -18.68
N SER A 147 17.84 2.42 -19.82
CA SER A 147 17.92 1.16 -20.57
C SER A 147 18.91 0.20 -19.92
N ALA A 148 18.65 -1.10 -20.08
CA ALA A 148 19.51 -2.15 -19.57
C ALA A 148 20.82 -2.20 -20.36
N GLN A 149 21.91 -2.20 -19.61
CA GLN A 149 23.27 -2.40 -20.11
C GLN A 149 24.12 -3.02 -18.99
N ARG A 150 25.27 -3.58 -19.36
CA ARG A 150 26.21 -4.16 -18.39
C ARG A 150 26.59 -3.11 -17.33
N GLY A 151 26.53 -3.47 -16.05
CA GLY A 151 26.81 -2.58 -14.93
C GLY A 151 25.63 -1.71 -14.51
N LYS A 152 24.45 -1.90 -15.12
CA LYS A 152 23.21 -1.16 -14.85
C LYS A 152 21.98 -2.05 -14.67
N ILE A 153 22.15 -3.37 -14.71
CA ILE A 153 21.04 -4.33 -14.59
C ILE A 153 20.35 -4.22 -13.23
N GLU A 154 21.13 -4.03 -12.16
CA GLU A 154 20.60 -3.79 -10.81
C GLU A 154 19.63 -2.60 -10.78
N GLU A 155 20.09 -1.47 -11.32
CA GLU A 155 19.33 -0.23 -11.33
C GLU A 155 18.08 -0.36 -12.21
N CYS A 156 18.17 -1.04 -13.36
CA CYS A 156 17.01 -1.34 -14.21
C CYS A 156 15.99 -2.24 -13.49
N LEU A 157 16.41 -3.38 -12.94
CA LEU A 157 15.52 -4.30 -12.23
C LEU A 157 14.80 -3.62 -11.08
N GLN A 158 15.49 -2.75 -10.33
CA GLN A 158 14.88 -2.02 -9.24
C GLN A 158 13.93 -0.92 -9.75
N THR A 159 14.37 -0.10 -10.71
CA THR A 159 13.61 1.07 -11.17
C THR A 159 12.38 0.70 -11.99
N TRP A 160 12.46 -0.32 -12.86
CA TRP A 160 11.38 -0.68 -13.79
C TRP A 160 10.11 -1.15 -13.08
N GLN A 161 10.20 -1.56 -11.81
CA GLN A 161 9.07 -1.98 -11.00
C GLN A 161 8.42 -0.81 -10.23
N LEU A 162 9.09 0.34 -10.09
CA LEU A 162 8.69 1.41 -9.18
C LEU A 162 7.40 2.13 -9.56
N GLY A 163 6.42 2.10 -8.67
CA GLY A 163 5.14 2.76 -8.83
C GLY A 163 3.98 1.82 -8.63
N THR A 164 2.78 2.31 -8.95
CA THR A 164 1.55 1.53 -8.94
C THR A 164 1.12 1.26 -10.37
N ILE A 165 0.89 -0.01 -10.69
CA ILE A 165 0.51 -0.49 -12.02
C ILE A 165 -0.86 -1.15 -11.91
N GLU A 166 -1.80 -0.69 -12.72
CA GLU A 166 -3.12 -1.31 -12.89
C GLU A 166 -3.15 -2.09 -14.21
N HIS A 167 -3.32 -3.41 -14.13
CA HIS A 167 -3.51 -4.23 -15.32
C HIS A 167 -5.01 -4.34 -15.59
N LYS A 168 -5.50 -3.57 -16.56
CA LYS A 168 -6.90 -3.61 -16.99
C LYS A 168 -7.07 -4.70 -18.05
N ILE A 169 -7.29 -5.93 -17.61
CA ILE A 169 -7.48 -7.08 -18.50
C ILE A 169 -8.93 -7.13 -19.01
N ASN A 170 -9.92 -7.01 -18.11
CA ASN A 170 -11.34 -6.89 -18.42
C ASN A 170 -12.10 -6.27 -17.22
N LEU A 171 -13.45 -6.21 -17.28
CA LEU A 171 -14.27 -5.59 -16.22
C LEU A 171 -14.29 -6.37 -14.90
N ASN A 172 -14.00 -7.67 -14.92
CA ASN A 172 -14.13 -8.56 -13.77
C ASN A 172 -12.77 -8.92 -13.15
N ASP A 173 -11.69 -8.77 -13.90
CA ASP A 173 -10.33 -9.05 -13.46
C ASP A 173 -9.75 -7.82 -12.77
N PHE A 174 -9.35 -8.01 -11.52
CA PHE A 174 -8.63 -7.00 -10.78
C PHE A 174 -7.17 -7.41 -10.63
N TRP A 175 -6.23 -6.59 -11.10
CA TRP A 175 -4.80 -6.80 -10.89
C TRP A 175 -4.11 -5.46 -10.70
N ILE A 176 -3.54 -5.30 -9.50
CA ILE A 176 -2.64 -4.20 -9.17
C ILE A 176 -1.28 -4.72 -8.72
N GLU A 177 -0.23 -4.04 -9.14
CA GLU A 177 1.13 -4.21 -8.63
C GLU A 177 1.59 -2.90 -8.01
N ILE A 178 2.26 -2.98 -6.86
CA ILE A 178 2.89 -1.83 -6.22
C ILE A 178 4.35 -2.18 -5.96
N GLY A 179 5.26 -1.57 -6.70
CA GLY A 179 6.71 -1.71 -6.51
C GLY A 179 7.28 -0.50 -5.79
N THR A 180 7.94 -0.72 -4.67
CA THR A 180 8.69 0.31 -3.92
C THR A 180 10.20 0.08 -4.06
N ASN A 181 11.04 0.87 -3.38
CA ASN A 181 12.49 0.67 -3.45
C ASN A 181 12.94 -0.60 -2.72
N LYS A 182 12.12 -1.14 -1.81
CA LYS A 182 12.44 -2.37 -1.06
C LYS A 182 11.41 -3.48 -1.16
N HIS A 183 10.19 -3.18 -1.60
CA HIS A 183 9.04 -4.09 -1.53
C HIS A 183 8.33 -4.25 -2.87
N SER A 184 7.66 -5.38 -3.04
CA SER A 184 6.82 -5.67 -4.20
C SER A 184 5.51 -6.32 -3.75
N TYR A 185 4.41 -5.65 -4.05
CA TYR A 185 3.06 -6.08 -3.73
C TYR A 185 2.31 -6.49 -4.99
N ILE A 186 1.47 -7.51 -4.85
CA ILE A 186 0.52 -7.95 -5.86
C ILE A 186 -0.83 -8.14 -5.18
N PHE A 187 -1.90 -7.70 -5.84
CA PHE A 187 -3.26 -8.08 -5.52
C PHE A 187 -4.00 -8.39 -6.82
N VAL A 188 -4.26 -9.68 -7.03
CA VAL A 188 -4.92 -10.25 -8.20
C VAL A 188 -6.17 -10.98 -7.76
N SER A 189 -7.29 -10.71 -8.42
CA SER A 189 -8.53 -11.44 -8.28
C SER A 189 -9.16 -11.60 -9.66
N ASN A 190 -9.24 -12.83 -10.14
CA ASN A 190 -10.00 -13.23 -11.32
C ASN A 190 -10.60 -14.63 -11.09
N GLU A 191 -11.28 -15.17 -12.10
CA GLU A 191 -11.96 -16.47 -12.01
C GLU A 191 -11.01 -17.65 -11.73
N GLU A 192 -9.75 -17.55 -12.16
CA GLU A 192 -8.77 -18.65 -12.13
C GLU A 192 -7.74 -18.50 -11.01
N GLN A 193 -7.57 -17.29 -10.48
CA GLN A 193 -6.55 -16.97 -9.51
C GLN A 193 -6.97 -15.84 -8.56
N LEU A 194 -6.85 -16.13 -7.27
CA LEU A 194 -6.78 -15.13 -6.19
C LEU A 194 -5.35 -15.14 -5.66
N TYR A 195 -4.63 -14.03 -5.82
CA TYR A 195 -3.24 -13.92 -5.40
C TYR A 195 -2.94 -12.56 -4.79
N CYS A 196 -2.72 -12.55 -3.48
CA CYS A 196 -2.32 -11.38 -2.73
C CYS A 196 -0.98 -11.64 -2.05
N ARG A 197 -0.05 -10.69 -2.13
CA ARG A 197 1.32 -10.89 -1.69
C ARG A 197 1.99 -9.59 -1.25
N ALA A 198 2.78 -9.72 -0.19
CA ALA A 198 3.83 -8.78 0.16
C ALA A 198 5.18 -9.50 0.17
N ALA A 199 6.21 -8.83 -0.34
CA ALA A 199 7.55 -9.36 -0.36
C ALA A 199 8.57 -8.24 -0.36
N ARG A 200 9.70 -8.50 0.29
CA ARG A 200 10.92 -7.72 0.08
C ARG A 200 11.59 -8.16 -1.21
N ILE A 201 12.21 -7.22 -1.91
CA ILE A 201 12.94 -7.46 -3.14
C ILE A 201 14.23 -6.66 -3.14
N ARG A 202 15.30 -7.29 -3.60
CA ARG A 202 16.58 -6.62 -3.84
C ARG A 202 17.24 -7.20 -5.08
N SER A 203 17.82 -6.34 -5.91
CA SER A 203 18.47 -6.76 -7.15
C SER A 203 19.97 -6.47 -7.12
N ASN A 204 20.69 -7.16 -8.00
CA ASN A 204 22.06 -6.81 -8.39
C ASN A 204 22.31 -7.21 -9.85
N GLU A 205 23.55 -7.09 -10.33
CA GLU A 205 23.92 -7.44 -11.71
C GLU A 205 23.69 -8.91 -12.10
N LYS A 206 23.46 -9.80 -11.13
CA LYS A 206 23.21 -11.22 -11.37
C LYS A 206 21.73 -11.62 -11.29
N GLY A 207 20.83 -10.70 -10.94
CA GLY A 207 19.40 -10.96 -10.85
C GLY A 207 18.73 -10.32 -9.63
N SER A 208 17.64 -10.92 -9.17
CA SER A 208 16.85 -10.43 -8.04
C SER A 208 16.67 -11.50 -6.98
N VAL A 209 16.73 -11.09 -5.72
CA VAL A 209 16.32 -11.89 -4.56
C VAL A 209 14.95 -11.42 -4.13
N PHE A 210 14.04 -12.38 -3.97
CA PHE A 210 12.64 -12.15 -3.71
C PHE A 210 12.20 -12.94 -2.47
N ALA A 211 11.81 -12.23 -1.40
CA ALA A 211 11.54 -12.83 -0.10
C ALA A 211 10.12 -12.50 0.36
N GLN A 212 9.21 -13.48 0.27
CA GLN A 212 7.80 -13.34 0.61
C GLN A 212 7.60 -13.46 2.10
N ASN A 213 7.12 -12.39 2.74
CA ASN A 213 6.62 -12.42 4.11
C ASN A 213 5.12 -12.68 4.17
N ILE A 214 4.37 -12.41 3.08
CA ILE A 214 2.94 -12.72 2.96
C ILE A 214 2.68 -13.35 1.59
N ARG A 215 2.02 -14.51 1.56
CA ARG A 215 1.56 -15.20 0.34
C ARG A 215 0.18 -15.81 0.57
N LEU A 216 -0.81 -15.26 -0.12
CA LEU A 216 -2.20 -15.71 -0.12
C LEU A 216 -2.55 -16.06 -1.56
N MET A 217 -2.63 -17.35 -1.89
CA MET A 217 -2.70 -17.84 -3.26
C MET A 217 -3.69 -19.00 -3.36
N PHE A 218 -4.67 -18.84 -4.23
CA PHE A 218 -5.55 -19.90 -4.72
C PHE A 218 -5.52 -19.83 -6.23
N SER A 219 -5.10 -20.90 -6.90
CA SER A 219 -5.05 -20.92 -8.35
C SER A 219 -5.47 -22.26 -8.92
N SER A 220 -6.38 -22.22 -9.89
CA SER A 220 -6.83 -23.37 -10.66
C SER A 220 -5.76 -23.86 -11.64
N TYR A 221 -4.88 -22.98 -12.13
CA TYR A 221 -3.86 -23.30 -13.14
C TYR A 221 -2.88 -24.40 -12.70
N ASN A 222 -2.49 -24.37 -11.42
CA ASN A 222 -1.54 -25.31 -10.83
C ASN A 222 -2.08 -25.99 -9.56
N ASN A 223 -3.36 -25.77 -9.25
CA ASN A 223 -4.03 -26.25 -8.04
C ASN A 223 -3.29 -25.84 -6.74
N GLU A 224 -2.64 -24.67 -6.75
CA GLU A 224 -1.94 -24.14 -5.58
C GLU A 224 -2.95 -23.58 -4.57
N THR A 225 -2.73 -23.90 -3.30
CA THR A 225 -3.41 -23.29 -2.16
C THR A 225 -2.39 -22.96 -1.08
N THR A 226 -2.13 -21.67 -0.89
CA THR A 226 -1.19 -21.16 0.09
C THR A 226 -1.85 -20.03 0.89
N VAL A 227 -1.84 -20.16 2.21
CA VAL A 227 -2.25 -19.09 3.14
C VAL A 227 -1.14 -18.91 4.15
N PHE A 228 -0.30 -17.91 3.94
CA PHE A 228 0.92 -17.70 4.69
C PHE A 228 1.16 -16.22 4.99
N MET A 229 1.53 -15.94 6.24
CA MET A 229 2.12 -14.70 6.69
C MET A 229 3.16 -15.03 7.76
N GLU A 230 4.26 -14.31 7.80
CA GLU A 230 5.29 -14.43 8.84
C GLU A 230 4.74 -14.05 10.22
N ASN A 231 5.10 -14.82 11.25
CA ASN A 231 4.57 -14.61 12.60
C ASN A 231 4.94 -13.24 13.16
N ASP A 232 6.20 -12.83 12.97
CA ASP A 232 6.66 -11.46 13.24
C ASP A 232 6.90 -10.76 11.92
N ASN A 233 5.81 -10.30 11.31
CA ASN A 233 5.86 -9.69 9.99
C ASN A 233 6.75 -8.44 9.98
N TYR A 234 6.65 -7.59 11.02
CA TYR A 234 7.47 -6.39 11.15
C TYR A 234 8.96 -6.70 11.10
N LYS A 235 9.42 -7.70 11.85
CA LYS A 235 10.83 -8.09 11.83
C LYS A 235 11.31 -8.50 10.44
N ILE A 236 10.50 -9.24 9.70
CA ILE A 236 10.87 -9.69 8.36
C ILE A 236 10.84 -8.53 7.38
N THR A 237 9.72 -7.79 7.28
CA THR A 237 9.53 -6.69 6.33
C THR A 237 10.50 -5.52 6.55
N SER A 238 10.89 -5.23 7.79
CA SER A 238 11.88 -4.19 8.10
C SER A 238 13.34 -4.59 7.89
N SER A 239 13.61 -5.88 7.73
CA SER A 239 14.98 -6.38 7.55
C SER A 239 15.47 -6.13 6.12
N ASP A 240 16.77 -5.85 5.98
CA ASP A 240 17.40 -5.79 4.67
C ASP A 240 17.67 -7.20 4.10
N ILE A 241 17.69 -7.33 2.78
CA ILE A 241 18.10 -8.58 2.11
C ILE A 241 19.61 -8.55 1.89
N ASN A 242 20.33 -9.48 2.51
CA ASN A 242 21.74 -9.74 2.21
C ASN A 242 21.82 -10.70 1.02
N ILE A 243 22.35 -10.21 -0.11
CA ILE A 243 22.45 -11.01 -1.33
C ILE A 243 23.68 -11.91 -1.26
N ASP A 244 23.47 -13.23 -1.32
CA ASP A 244 24.55 -14.18 -1.58
C ASP A 244 24.68 -14.44 -3.09
N ASN A 245 25.75 -13.87 -3.66
CA ASN A 245 26.07 -13.97 -5.08
C ASN A 245 26.39 -15.39 -5.57
N SER A 246 26.61 -16.34 -4.67
CA SER A 246 26.88 -17.75 -5.01
C SER A 246 25.60 -18.51 -5.38
N LEU A 247 24.44 -17.99 -4.98
CA LEU A 247 23.12 -18.61 -5.20
C LEU A 247 22.51 -18.24 -6.55
N PHE A 248 23.00 -17.22 -7.22
CA PHE A 248 22.65 -16.96 -8.62
C PHE A 248 23.31 -17.98 -9.54
N LYS A 249 22.49 -18.80 -10.17
CA LYS A 249 22.90 -19.84 -11.13
C LYS A 249 22.33 -19.49 -12.51
N PRO A 250 23.15 -19.34 -13.57
CA PRO A 250 22.66 -18.84 -14.86
C PRO A 250 21.46 -19.61 -15.46
N ASN A 251 21.35 -20.91 -15.18
CA ASN A 251 20.34 -21.78 -15.79
C ASN A 251 19.22 -22.22 -14.85
N GLN A 252 19.22 -21.75 -13.60
CA GLN A 252 18.18 -22.11 -12.62
C GLN A 252 18.02 -20.99 -11.58
N CYS A 253 16.90 -21.02 -10.88
CA CYS A 253 16.80 -20.27 -9.63
C CYS A 253 17.39 -21.10 -8.47
N SER A 254 17.51 -20.47 -7.30
CA SER A 254 17.79 -21.16 -6.04
C SER A 254 16.75 -20.78 -4.99
N PHE A 255 16.35 -21.74 -4.16
CA PHE A 255 15.51 -21.52 -2.98
C PHE A 255 16.39 -21.54 -1.74
N GLU A 256 16.30 -20.48 -0.93
CA GLU A 256 16.93 -20.44 0.37
C GLU A 256 15.95 -19.95 1.43
N LYS A 257 16.34 -20.10 2.69
CA LYS A 257 15.56 -19.62 3.84
C LYS A 257 15.17 -18.14 3.70
N ASP A 258 16.06 -17.33 3.14
CA ASP A 258 15.90 -15.88 3.06
C ASP A 258 15.25 -15.40 1.74
N GLY A 259 14.82 -16.32 0.86
CA GLY A 259 14.08 -15.99 -0.36
C GLY A 259 14.47 -16.81 -1.59
N ILE A 260 13.88 -16.43 -2.71
CA ILE A 260 14.10 -17.05 -4.02
C ILE A 260 15.06 -16.18 -4.82
N TYR A 261 16.11 -16.79 -5.35
CA TYR A 261 17.10 -16.15 -6.20
C TYR A 261 16.72 -16.34 -7.66
N TRP A 262 16.23 -15.28 -8.29
CA TRP A 262 15.93 -15.25 -9.72
C TRP A 262 17.15 -14.76 -10.49
N SER A 263 17.85 -15.70 -11.12
CA SER A 263 19.10 -15.43 -11.84
C SER A 263 18.85 -14.71 -13.16
N LEU A 264 19.70 -13.74 -13.49
CA LEU A 264 19.72 -13.09 -14.79
C LEU A 264 19.98 -14.13 -15.88
N LEU A 265 19.04 -14.19 -16.83
CA LEU A 265 19.14 -15.05 -18.02
C LEU A 265 19.71 -14.26 -19.20
N SER A 266 19.12 -13.10 -19.50
CA SER A 266 19.53 -12.23 -20.61
C SER A 266 19.00 -10.82 -20.41
N PHE A 267 19.57 -9.84 -21.13
CA PHE A 267 19.01 -8.51 -21.23
C PHE A 267 19.19 -7.93 -22.63
N GLU A 268 18.22 -7.12 -23.03
CA GLU A 268 18.22 -6.18 -24.14
C GLU A 268 17.90 -4.79 -23.56
N PRO A 269 18.16 -3.68 -24.27
CA PRO A 269 17.98 -2.33 -23.73
C PRO A 269 16.63 -2.08 -23.03
N ASP A 270 15.55 -2.69 -23.53
CA ASP A 270 14.19 -2.51 -23.00
C ASP A 270 13.61 -3.79 -22.36
N THR A 271 14.42 -4.85 -22.15
CA THR A 271 13.92 -6.12 -21.61
C THR A 271 14.97 -6.84 -20.79
N ILE A 272 14.63 -7.24 -19.57
CA ILE A 272 15.46 -8.12 -18.74
C ILE A 272 14.69 -9.40 -18.48
N LYS A 273 15.35 -10.55 -18.65
CA LYS A 273 14.77 -11.87 -18.38
C LYS A 273 15.48 -12.51 -17.20
N LEU A 274 14.69 -12.97 -16.22
CA LEU A 274 15.18 -13.72 -15.06
C LEU A 274 14.64 -15.15 -15.07
N ASN A 275 15.42 -16.08 -14.52
CA ASN A 275 15.02 -17.47 -14.33
C ASN A 275 14.25 -17.63 -13.00
N GLY A 276 12.97 -17.97 -13.10
CA GLY A 276 11.98 -17.95 -12.04
C GLY A 276 11.53 -19.31 -11.53
N CYS A 277 12.42 -20.31 -11.45
CA CYS A 277 12.09 -21.63 -10.92
C CYS A 277 11.03 -22.41 -11.72
N GLY A 278 11.23 -22.58 -13.03
CA GLY A 278 10.28 -23.25 -13.92
C GLY A 278 9.44 -22.29 -14.76
N SER A 279 9.69 -20.99 -14.64
CA SER A 279 9.18 -19.95 -15.53
C SER A 279 10.29 -18.94 -15.85
N VAL A 280 10.12 -18.19 -16.94
CA VAL A 280 10.99 -17.04 -17.26
C VAL A 280 10.20 -15.78 -16.97
N TYR A 281 10.70 -14.95 -16.05
CA TYR A 281 10.12 -13.64 -15.77
C TYR A 281 10.73 -12.60 -16.71
N SER A 282 9.88 -11.85 -17.40
CA SER A 282 10.30 -10.79 -18.32
C SER A 282 9.90 -9.44 -17.75
N PHE A 283 10.89 -8.58 -17.54
CA PHE A 283 10.71 -7.19 -17.11
C PHE A 283 10.92 -6.29 -18.31
N SER A 284 9.90 -5.54 -18.68
CA SER A 284 9.97 -4.56 -19.77
C SER A 284 10.23 -3.18 -19.22
N ARG A 285 11.08 -2.41 -19.89
CA ARG A 285 11.31 -1.00 -19.51
C ARG A 285 10.02 -0.20 -19.65
N PRO A 286 9.53 0.46 -18.59
CA PRO A 286 8.31 1.26 -18.68
C PRO A 286 8.50 2.45 -19.61
N LEU A 287 7.51 2.67 -20.47
CA LEU A 287 7.39 3.91 -21.24
C LEU A 287 6.86 5.03 -20.34
N ILE A 288 7.35 6.26 -20.54
CA ILE A 288 6.98 7.43 -19.73
C ILE A 288 5.49 7.76 -19.81
N ASP A 289 4.83 7.38 -20.91
CA ASP A 289 3.42 7.56 -21.21
C ASP A 289 2.59 6.29 -20.98
N SER A 290 3.14 5.31 -20.25
CA SER A 290 2.41 4.09 -19.88
C SER A 290 1.09 4.42 -19.20
N LYS A 291 -0.01 3.92 -19.77
CA LYS A 291 -1.37 4.10 -19.24
C LYS A 291 -1.67 3.18 -18.05
N GLU A 292 -0.92 2.09 -17.93
CA GLU A 292 -1.07 1.11 -16.83
C GLU A 292 -0.41 1.62 -15.55
N ARG A 293 0.67 2.40 -15.66
CA ARG A 293 1.35 2.98 -14.50
C ARG A 293 0.63 4.24 -14.02
N VAL A 294 -0.23 4.06 -13.02
CA VAL A 294 -1.10 5.10 -12.48
C VAL A 294 -0.44 6.00 -11.43
N GLU A 295 0.71 5.58 -10.88
CA GLU A 295 1.56 6.35 -9.98
C GLU A 295 3.04 6.05 -10.26
N TRP A 296 3.89 7.07 -10.15
CA TRP A 296 5.33 6.96 -10.34
C TRP A 296 6.04 7.27 -9.03
N PHE A 297 6.98 6.41 -8.63
CA PHE A 297 7.74 6.59 -7.39
C PHE A 297 9.18 6.99 -7.70
N LYS A 298 9.75 7.82 -6.83
CA LYS A 298 11.15 8.23 -6.92
C LYS A 298 12.06 7.06 -6.55
N TYR A 299 13.02 6.78 -7.43
CA TYR A 299 14.09 5.84 -7.12
C TYR A 299 15.01 6.38 -6.04
N LYS A 300 15.29 5.53 -5.05
CA LYS A 300 16.33 5.71 -4.04
C LYS A 300 17.18 4.46 -4.05
N LYS A 301 18.47 4.63 -4.29
CA LYS A 301 19.41 3.52 -4.23
C LYS A 301 19.44 2.95 -2.80
N TYR A 302 19.36 1.62 -2.73
CA TYR A 302 19.27 0.81 -1.53
C TYR A 302 20.18 -0.43 -1.66
#